data_AF-A0A1Y3N6Q0-F1
#
_entry.id   AF-A0A1Y3N6Q0-F1
#
_cell.length_a   1.000
_cell.length_b   1.000
_cell.length_c   1.000
_cell.angle_alpha   90.00
_cell.angle_beta   90.00
_cell.angle_gamma   90.00
#
_symmetry.space_group_name_H-M   'P 1'
#
loop_
_entity.id
_entity.type
_entity.pdbx_description
1 polymer ?
#
loop_
_entity_poly.entity_id
_entity_poly.type
_entity_poly.pdbx_seq_one_letter_code
_entity_poly.pdbx_strand_id
1 'polypeptide(L)'
;ILETNIKNGKYGGKSTSGYSIFDSLNNNPGCVRIDILKYQCEQRIFTETYTKELSESPIDYMMIEYLNKFNEFINSEIIERNFNKSDYGDVLEMLIEATTNNYIQTLISLSQDIIGHIDVINQMGTDYLLHHAKLYSNISLISHCACSVIIFFTFFIFVSRNIKKQLRIMDVLTNVMFSIPSSLYNQSPKIKK
;
A
#
# COMPACT_ATOMS: atom_id res chain seq x y z
N ILE A 1 -22.07 19.66 -7.62
CA ILE A 1 -20.76 20.17 -7.12
C ILE A 1 -20.06 19.15 -6.23
N LEU A 2 -20.72 18.62 -5.19
CA LEU A 2 -20.13 17.64 -4.27
C LEU A 2 -19.66 16.35 -4.96
N GLU A 3 -20.54 15.72 -5.75
CA GLU A 3 -20.22 14.52 -6.55
C GLU A 3 -19.00 14.75 -7.46
N THR A 4 -18.98 15.89 -8.16
CA THR A 4 -17.87 16.27 -9.05
C THR A 4 -16.55 16.44 -8.27
N ASN A 5 -16.60 17.01 -7.06
CA ASN A 5 -15.42 17.18 -6.22
C ASN A 5 -14.90 15.85 -5.66
N ILE A 6 -15.80 14.92 -5.32
CA ILE A 6 -15.45 13.55 -4.89
C ILE A 6 -14.79 12.79 -6.04
N LYS A 7 -15.42 12.76 -7.22
CA LYS A 7 -14.86 12.10 -8.42
C LYS A 7 -13.49 12.64 -8.82
N ASN A 8 -13.29 13.95 -8.69
CA ASN A 8 -12.02 14.61 -9.01
C ASN A 8 -10.95 14.45 -7.91
N GLY A 9 -11.27 13.77 -6.81
CA GLY A 9 -10.32 13.48 -5.73
C GLY A 9 -9.90 14.68 -4.89
N LYS A 10 -10.71 15.75 -4.87
CA LYS A 10 -10.46 16.96 -4.08
C LYS A 10 -10.28 16.68 -2.59
N TYR A 11 -10.81 15.56 -2.10
CA TYR A 11 -10.86 15.18 -0.69
C TYR A 11 -9.99 13.98 -0.31
N GLY A 12 -8.95 13.63 -1.08
CA GLY A 12 -7.95 12.66 -0.60
C GLY A 12 -7.44 11.61 -1.59
N GLY A 13 -7.75 11.71 -2.89
CA GLY A 13 -7.28 10.76 -3.90
C GLY A 13 -8.29 10.57 -5.02
N LYS A 14 -7.85 10.05 -6.19
CA LYS A 14 -8.78 9.71 -7.27
C LYS A 14 -9.81 8.69 -6.79
N SER A 15 -11.02 8.73 -7.35
CA SER A 15 -12.04 7.70 -7.11
C SER A 15 -11.45 6.29 -7.24
N THR A 16 -11.98 5.34 -6.47
CA THR A 16 -11.60 3.92 -6.56
C THR A 16 -11.79 3.36 -7.97
N SER A 17 -12.67 3.97 -8.77
CA SER A 17 -12.85 3.65 -10.20
C SER A 17 -11.61 3.91 -11.07
N GLY A 18 -10.65 4.69 -10.57
CA GLY A 18 -9.38 4.95 -11.26
C GLY A 18 -8.33 3.85 -11.10
N TYR A 19 -8.60 2.83 -10.28
CA TYR A 19 -7.67 1.76 -9.96
C TYR A 19 -8.27 0.40 -10.32
N SER A 20 -7.67 -0.29 -11.29
CA SER A 20 -8.17 -1.58 -11.79
C SER A 20 -8.25 -2.67 -10.72
N ILE A 21 -7.44 -2.57 -9.67
CA ILE A 21 -7.46 -3.50 -8.53
C ILE A 21 -8.79 -3.46 -7.77
N PHE A 22 -9.57 -2.39 -7.90
CA PHE A 22 -10.86 -2.20 -7.24
C PHE A 22 -12.06 -2.34 -8.20
N ASP A 23 -11.86 -2.79 -9.44
CA ASP A 23 -12.94 -2.88 -10.45
C ASP A 23 -14.14 -3.70 -9.97
N SER A 24 -13.89 -4.76 -9.20
CA SER A 24 -14.93 -5.59 -8.59
C SER A 24 -15.85 -4.85 -7.61
N LEU A 25 -15.44 -3.69 -7.10
CA LEU A 25 -16.19 -2.88 -6.13
C LEU A 25 -17.01 -1.76 -6.77
N ASN A 26 -16.84 -1.52 -8.07
CA ASN A 26 -17.38 -0.33 -8.75
C ASN A 26 -18.72 -0.57 -9.48
N ASN A 27 -19.15 -1.83 -9.64
CA ASN A 27 -20.39 -2.18 -10.36
C ASN A 27 -21.25 -3.14 -9.52
N ASN A 28 -22.14 -2.58 -8.70
CA ASN A 28 -23.06 -3.32 -7.82
C ASN A 28 -22.42 -4.51 -7.11
N PRO A 29 -21.44 -4.28 -6.22
CA PRO A 29 -20.65 -5.35 -5.61
C PRO A 29 -21.42 -6.23 -4.62
N GLY A 30 -22.71 -5.97 -4.40
CA GLY A 30 -23.49 -6.65 -3.38
C GLY A 30 -23.06 -6.18 -1.99
N CYS A 31 -23.05 -7.11 -1.03
CA CYS A 31 -22.53 -6.80 0.30
C CYS A 31 -21.00 -6.96 0.36
N VAL A 32 -20.30 -5.85 0.55
CA VAL A 32 -18.83 -5.82 0.63
C VAL A 32 -18.38 -5.89 2.09
N ARG A 33 -17.78 -7.01 2.47
CA ARG A 33 -17.15 -7.26 3.78
C ARG A 33 -15.92 -8.13 3.63
N ILE A 34 -14.94 -7.92 4.52
CA ILE A 34 -13.83 -8.86 4.70
C ILE A 34 -14.36 -10.22 5.16
N ASP A 35 -13.64 -11.30 4.87
CA ASP A 35 -14.15 -12.67 5.02
C ASP A 35 -14.69 -12.98 6.43
N ILE A 36 -14.02 -12.49 7.47
CA ILE A 36 -14.44 -12.70 8.87
C ILE A 36 -15.73 -11.96 9.24
N LEU A 37 -16.17 -10.96 8.46
CA LEU A 37 -17.35 -10.13 8.72
C LEU A 37 -18.49 -10.39 7.71
N LYS A 38 -18.38 -11.39 6.84
CA LYS A 38 -19.42 -11.70 5.85
C LYS A 38 -20.80 -11.98 6.46
N TYR A 39 -20.85 -12.52 7.68
CA TYR A 39 -22.12 -12.75 8.38
C TYR A 39 -22.93 -11.46 8.61
N GLN A 40 -22.28 -10.29 8.66
CA GLN A 40 -22.98 -9.00 8.81
C GLN A 40 -23.88 -8.68 7.61
N CYS A 41 -23.58 -9.23 6.43
CA CYS A 41 -24.40 -9.06 5.24
C CYS A 41 -25.79 -9.65 5.40
N GLU A 42 -25.91 -10.77 6.11
CA GLU A 42 -27.18 -11.45 6.38
C GLU A 42 -27.98 -10.75 7.49
N GLN A 43 -27.31 -9.90 8.28
CA GLN A 43 -27.91 -9.15 9.39
C GLN A 43 -28.42 -7.76 8.98
N ARG A 44 -28.28 -7.38 7.70
CA ARG A 44 -28.79 -6.10 7.19
C ARG A 44 -30.31 -6.05 7.30
N ILE A 45 -30.82 -4.97 7.90
CA ILE A 45 -32.24 -4.67 7.97
C ILE A 45 -32.49 -3.48 7.06
N PHE A 46 -33.22 -3.70 5.97
CA PHE A 46 -33.54 -2.65 5.00
C PHE A 46 -34.79 -1.88 5.43
N THR A 47 -34.78 -0.57 5.18
CA THR A 47 -35.89 0.34 5.42
C THR A 47 -36.24 1.08 4.12
N GLU A 48 -37.27 1.93 4.14
CA GLU A 48 -37.60 2.77 2.97
C GLU A 48 -36.48 3.74 2.61
N THR A 49 -35.71 4.21 3.60
CA THR A 49 -34.61 5.16 3.43
C THR A 49 -33.24 4.50 3.28
N TYR A 50 -33.10 3.25 3.73
CA TYR A 50 -31.91 2.43 3.54
C TYR A 50 -32.28 1.16 2.76
N THR A 51 -32.20 1.24 1.44
CA THR A 51 -32.63 0.16 0.54
C THR A 51 -31.48 -0.78 0.22
N LYS A 52 -31.83 -1.98 -0.26
CA LYS A 52 -30.85 -2.95 -0.76
C LYS A 52 -30.01 -2.36 -1.90
N GLU A 53 -30.66 -1.72 -2.87
CA GLU A 53 -30.00 -1.06 -4.01
C GLU A 53 -28.95 -0.04 -3.54
N LEU A 54 -29.30 0.79 -2.55
CA LEU A 54 -28.36 1.74 -1.96
C LEU A 54 -27.19 1.03 -1.25
N SER A 55 -27.47 0.00 -0.45
CA SER A 55 -26.45 -0.76 0.30
C SER A 55 -25.49 -1.61 -0.55
N GLU A 56 -25.86 -1.84 -1.80
CA GLU A 56 -25.10 -2.61 -2.78
C GLU A 56 -24.51 -1.71 -3.87
N SER A 57 -24.61 -0.39 -3.71
CA SER A 57 -24.05 0.59 -4.64
C SER A 57 -22.54 0.79 -4.44
N PRO A 58 -21.83 1.40 -5.40
CA PRO A 58 -20.43 1.78 -5.23
C PRO A 58 -20.22 2.73 -4.05
N ILE A 59 -19.05 2.67 -3.41
CA ILE A 59 -18.72 3.48 -2.22
C ILE A 59 -18.95 4.97 -2.43
N ASP A 60 -18.57 5.51 -3.59
CA ASP A 60 -18.73 6.94 -3.90
C ASP A 60 -20.20 7.36 -3.86
N TYR A 61 -21.11 6.51 -4.36
CA TYR A 61 -22.54 6.76 -4.33
C TYR A 61 -23.09 6.71 -2.90
N MET A 62 -22.72 5.68 -2.13
CA MET A 62 -23.13 5.56 -0.73
C MET A 62 -22.63 6.74 0.12
N MET A 63 -21.41 7.22 -0.11
CA MET A 63 -20.86 8.39 0.59
C MET A 63 -21.63 9.67 0.24
N ILE A 64 -22.02 9.85 -1.01
CA ILE A 64 -22.85 11.01 -1.43
C ILE A 64 -24.21 10.94 -0.74
N GLU A 65 -24.87 9.78 -0.76
CA GLU A 65 -26.17 9.62 -0.09
C GLU A 65 -26.07 9.79 1.41
N TYR A 66 -25.01 9.30 2.05
CA TYR A 66 -24.73 9.57 3.46
C TYR A 66 -24.66 11.07 3.75
N LEU A 67 -23.90 11.83 2.93
CA LEU A 67 -23.76 13.28 3.10
C LEU A 67 -25.07 14.03 2.81
N ASN A 68 -25.85 13.59 1.81
CA ASN A 68 -27.16 14.14 1.52
C ASN A 68 -28.11 13.94 2.70
N LYS A 69 -28.18 12.72 3.25
CA LYS A 69 -29.03 12.39 4.42
C LYS A 69 -28.58 13.10 5.69
N PHE A 70 -27.28 13.26 5.88
CA PHE A 70 -26.74 14.05 6.98
C PHE A 70 -27.13 15.53 6.87
N ASN A 71 -27.08 16.08 5.65
CA ASN A 71 -27.51 17.45 5.40
C ASN A 71 -29.03 17.62 5.58
N GLU A 72 -29.84 16.66 5.14
CA GLU A 72 -31.29 16.64 5.43
C GLU A 72 -31.54 16.63 6.94
N PHE A 73 -30.82 15.79 7.69
CA PHE A 73 -30.94 15.69 9.14
C PHE A 73 -30.59 17.01 9.84
N ILE A 74 -29.48 17.67 9.48
CA ILE A 74 -29.08 18.96 10.08
C ILE A 74 -30.10 20.06 9.78
N ASN A 75 -30.66 20.07 8.56
CA ASN A 75 -31.58 21.13 8.14
C ASN A 75 -33.05 20.81 8.44
N SER A 76 -33.35 19.62 8.97
CA SER A 76 -34.69 19.30 9.46
C SER A 76 -34.98 20.11 10.71
N GLU A 77 -36.25 20.51 10.91
CA GLU A 77 -36.65 21.18 12.15
C GLU A 77 -36.43 20.23 13.32
N ILE A 78 -35.35 20.46 14.06
CA ILE A 78 -35.07 19.77 15.31
C ILE A 78 -36.16 20.24 16.28
N ILE A 79 -37.03 19.32 16.67
CA ILE A 79 -37.95 19.55 17.79
C ILE A 79 -37.07 19.73 19.02
N GLU A 80 -36.86 20.96 19.47
CA GLU A 80 -36.12 21.24 20.70
C GLU A 80 -36.88 20.62 21.89
N ARG A 81 -36.38 19.49 22.37
CA ARG A 81 -36.88 18.83 23.58
C ARG A 81 -35.94 19.13 24.74
N ASN A 82 -36.51 19.66 25.83
CA ASN A 82 -35.78 19.92 27.07
C ASN A 82 -35.82 18.68 27.97
N PHE A 83 -34.86 17.78 27.80
CA PHE A 83 -34.68 16.62 28.67
C PHE A 83 -33.94 16.98 29.96
N ASN A 84 -34.45 16.52 31.11
CA ASN A 84 -33.75 16.62 32.37
C ASN A 84 -32.74 15.47 32.52
N LYS A 85 -31.45 15.77 32.37
CA LYS A 85 -30.36 14.77 32.48
C LYS A 85 -30.21 14.14 33.87
N SER A 86 -30.87 14.69 34.90
CA SER A 86 -30.86 14.12 36.26
C SER A 86 -32.00 13.13 36.48
N ASP A 87 -32.99 13.07 35.59
CA ASP A 87 -34.10 12.14 35.65
C ASP A 87 -33.81 10.90 34.79
N TYR A 88 -33.98 9.71 35.38
CA TYR A 88 -33.70 8.45 34.69
C TYR A 88 -34.68 8.19 33.53
N GLY A 89 -35.95 8.59 33.68
CA GLY A 89 -36.97 8.43 32.66
C GLY A 89 -36.65 9.25 31.42
N ASP A 90 -36.29 10.52 31.60
CA ASP A 90 -35.88 11.43 30.51
C ASP A 90 -34.63 10.93 29.78
N VAL A 91 -33.66 10.37 30.51
CA VAL A 91 -32.45 9.78 29.90
C VAL A 91 -32.79 8.54 29.07
N LEU A 92 -33.70 7.70 29.56
CA LEU A 92 -34.17 6.53 28.82
C LEU A 92 -34.96 6.93 27.56
N GLU A 93 -35.82 7.94 27.64
CA GLU A 93 -36.57 8.46 26.50
C GLU A 93 -35.62 9.03 25.43
N MET A 94 -34.61 9.81 25.85
CA MET A 94 -33.57 10.32 24.95
C MET A 94 -32.83 9.17 24.24
N LEU A 95 -32.48 8.10 24.96
CA LEU A 95 -31.82 6.94 24.37
C LEU A 95 -32.72 6.23 23.37
N ILE A 96 -34.00 6.02 23.70
CA ILE A 96 -34.96 5.39 22.80
C ILE A 96 -35.13 6.25 21.55
N GLU A 97 -35.31 7.56 21.68
CA GLU A 97 -35.45 8.47 20.54
C GLU A 97 -34.19 8.46 19.66
N ALA A 98 -33.00 8.53 20.25
CA ALA A 98 -31.74 8.45 19.52
C ALA A 98 -31.54 7.11 18.81
N THR A 99 -31.99 6.01 19.40
CA THR A 99 -31.81 4.65 18.84
C THR A 99 -32.95 4.20 17.93
N THR A 100 -34.10 4.86 17.93
CA THR A 100 -35.24 4.51 17.07
C THR A 100 -35.47 5.49 15.94
N ASN A 101 -34.79 6.64 15.95
CA ASN A 101 -34.87 7.61 14.87
C ASN A 101 -34.41 7.00 13.53
N ASN A 102 -35.30 7.01 12.54
CA ASN A 102 -35.04 6.39 11.23
C ASN A 102 -33.87 7.04 10.48
N TYR A 103 -33.63 8.35 10.64
CA TYR A 103 -32.46 9.02 10.06
C TYR A 103 -31.16 8.53 10.70
N ILE A 104 -31.13 8.44 12.04
CA ILE A 104 -29.94 7.95 12.75
C ILE A 104 -29.65 6.50 12.36
N GLN A 105 -30.67 5.64 12.31
CA GLN A 105 -30.50 4.26 11.85
C GLN A 105 -29.99 4.18 10.41
N THR A 106 -30.56 4.97 9.49
CA THR A 106 -30.09 5.05 8.10
C THR A 106 -28.62 5.45 8.03
N LEU A 107 -28.21 6.47 8.79
CA LEU A 107 -26.81 6.91 8.84
C LEU A 107 -25.89 5.83 9.41
N ILE A 108 -26.30 5.14 10.48
CA ILE A 108 -25.54 4.02 11.06
C ILE A 108 -25.38 2.90 10.03
N SER A 109 -26.45 2.44 9.40
CA SER A 109 -26.40 1.36 8.39
C SER A 109 -25.52 1.73 7.20
N LEU A 110 -25.66 2.94 6.64
CA LEU A 110 -24.79 3.43 5.56
C LEU A 110 -23.33 3.52 6.00
N SER A 111 -23.06 4.02 7.21
CA SER A 111 -21.69 4.11 7.72
C SER A 111 -21.02 2.75 7.83
N GLN A 112 -21.75 1.72 8.28
CA GLN A 112 -21.24 0.35 8.36
C GLN A 112 -20.89 -0.22 6.98
N ASP A 113 -21.68 0.09 5.96
CA ASP A 113 -21.39 -0.34 4.59
C ASP A 113 -20.20 0.38 3.99
N ILE A 114 -20.10 1.69 4.20
CA ILE A 114 -18.94 2.48 3.78
C ILE A 114 -17.66 1.95 4.46
N ILE A 115 -17.70 1.68 5.76
CA ILE A 115 -16.58 1.06 6.50
C ILE A 115 -16.23 -0.30 5.90
N GLY A 116 -17.22 -1.15 5.62
CA GLY A 116 -17.00 -2.45 4.99
C GLY A 116 -16.29 -2.35 3.63
N HIS A 117 -16.65 -1.37 2.81
CA HIS A 117 -15.91 -1.09 1.57
C HIS A 117 -14.48 -0.64 1.83
N ILE A 118 -14.27 0.27 2.79
CA ILE A 118 -12.92 0.76 3.14
C ILE A 118 -12.03 -0.40 3.59
N ASP A 119 -12.55 -1.32 4.41
CA ASP A 119 -11.79 -2.47 4.87
C ASP A 119 -11.37 -3.39 3.72
N VAL A 120 -12.28 -3.68 2.79
CA VAL A 120 -11.96 -4.50 1.60
C VAL A 120 -10.99 -3.78 0.66
N ILE A 121 -11.14 -2.46 0.47
CA ILE A 121 -10.20 -1.63 -0.30
C ILE A 121 -8.81 -1.69 0.34
N ASN A 122 -8.72 -1.56 1.66
CA ASN A 122 -7.46 -1.64 2.40
C ASN A 122 -6.82 -3.03 2.28
N GLN A 123 -7.61 -4.10 2.37
CA GLN A 123 -7.13 -5.46 2.18
C GLN A 123 -6.58 -5.66 0.76
N MET A 124 -7.38 -5.36 -0.27
CA MET A 124 -6.97 -5.49 -1.68
C MET A 124 -5.74 -4.62 -2.01
N GLY A 125 -5.72 -3.39 -1.51
CA GLY A 125 -4.58 -2.48 -1.69
C GLY A 125 -3.31 -3.02 -1.02
N THR A 126 -3.43 -3.54 0.20
CA THR A 126 -2.31 -4.14 0.94
C THR A 126 -1.78 -5.37 0.21
N ASP A 127 -2.67 -6.27 -0.21
CA ASP A 127 -2.30 -7.49 -0.93
C ASP A 127 -1.58 -7.18 -2.25
N TYR A 128 -2.08 -6.19 -3.00
CA TYR A 128 -1.45 -5.71 -4.22
C TYR A 128 -0.04 -5.14 -3.96
N LEU A 129 0.09 -4.25 -2.97
CA LEU A 129 1.38 -3.65 -2.62
C LEU A 129 2.38 -4.70 -2.14
N LEU A 130 1.97 -5.65 -1.31
CA LEU A 130 2.81 -6.74 -0.83
C LEU A 130 3.26 -7.66 -1.97
N HIS A 131 2.34 -7.98 -2.89
CA HIS A 131 2.67 -8.80 -4.05
C HIS A 131 3.75 -8.14 -4.91
N HIS A 132 3.60 -6.85 -5.23
CA HIS A 132 4.60 -6.12 -6.02
C HIS A 132 5.89 -5.86 -5.26
N ALA A 133 5.84 -5.57 -3.96
CA ALA A 133 7.05 -5.43 -3.14
C ALA A 133 7.89 -6.71 -3.15
N LYS A 134 7.24 -7.88 -3.00
CA LYS A 134 7.91 -9.19 -3.09
C LYS A 134 8.49 -9.44 -4.48
N LEU A 135 7.73 -9.13 -5.54
CA LEU A 135 8.17 -9.30 -6.93
C LEU A 135 9.42 -8.44 -7.22
N TYR A 136 9.40 -7.16 -6.88
CA TYR A 136 10.55 -6.27 -7.08
C TYR A 136 11.74 -6.64 -6.20
N SER A 137 11.50 -7.09 -4.97
CA SER A 137 12.55 -7.61 -4.09
C SER A 137 13.24 -8.83 -4.71
N ASN A 138 12.48 -9.79 -5.23
CA ASN A 138 13.03 -10.97 -5.90
C ASN A 138 13.79 -10.63 -7.17
N ILE A 139 13.25 -9.73 -8.01
CA ILE A 139 13.94 -9.25 -9.22
C ILE A 139 15.25 -8.55 -8.85
N SER A 140 15.24 -7.70 -7.82
CA SER A 140 16.44 -7.02 -7.33
C SER A 140 17.51 -8.01 -6.86
N LEU A 141 17.11 -9.04 -6.10
CA LEU A 141 18.00 -10.09 -5.63
C LEU A 141 18.63 -10.88 -6.80
N ILE A 142 17.81 -11.31 -7.76
CA ILE A 142 18.28 -12.03 -8.96
C ILE A 142 19.26 -11.17 -9.75
N SER A 143 18.92 -9.89 -9.98
CA SER A 143 19.78 -8.93 -10.66
C SER A 143 21.11 -8.73 -9.92
N HIS A 144 21.08 -8.63 -8.59
CA HIS A 144 22.28 -8.49 -7.77
C HIS A 144 23.19 -9.72 -7.84
N CYS A 145 22.62 -10.93 -7.79
CA CYS A 145 23.36 -12.18 -7.98
C CYS A 145 24.01 -12.23 -9.38
N ALA A 146 23.26 -11.91 -10.43
CA ALA A 146 23.78 -11.89 -11.80
C ALA A 146 24.94 -10.90 -11.95
N CYS A 147 24.78 -9.66 -11.47
CA CYS A 147 25.84 -8.65 -11.49
C CYS A 147 27.09 -9.09 -10.71
N SER A 148 26.91 -9.69 -9.53
CA SER A 148 28.04 -10.18 -8.71
C SER A 148 28.83 -11.27 -9.43
N VAL A 149 28.15 -12.19 -10.11
CA VAL A 149 28.79 -13.23 -10.92
C VAL A 149 29.55 -12.62 -12.10
N ILE A 150 28.97 -11.63 -12.79
CA ILE A 150 29.63 -10.92 -13.89
C ILE A 150 30.89 -10.20 -13.40
N ILE A 151 30.82 -9.54 -12.24
CA ILE A 151 31.99 -8.87 -11.62
C ILE A 151 33.08 -9.89 -11.30
N PHE A 152 32.73 -11.04 -10.74
CA PHE A 152 33.69 -12.11 -10.47
C PHE A 152 34.41 -12.58 -11.74
N PHE A 153 33.66 -12.86 -12.81
CA PHE A 153 34.26 -13.29 -14.08
C PHE A 153 35.14 -12.22 -14.72
N THR A 154 34.70 -10.97 -14.71
CA THR A 154 35.50 -9.86 -15.26
C THR A 154 36.79 -9.66 -14.47
N PHE A 155 36.74 -9.71 -13.13
CA PHE A 155 37.94 -9.66 -12.30
C PHE A 155 38.91 -10.81 -12.59
N PHE A 156 38.40 -12.04 -12.70
CA PHE A 156 39.23 -13.22 -12.97
C PHE A 156 39.90 -13.14 -14.35
N ILE A 157 39.15 -12.75 -15.39
CA ILE A 157 39.67 -12.69 -16.76
C ILE A 157 40.63 -11.51 -16.95
N PHE A 158 40.26 -10.31 -16.51
CA PHE A 158 41.00 -9.09 -16.83
C PHE A 158 42.05 -8.73 -15.77
N VAL A 159 41.72 -8.85 -14.49
CA VAL A 159 42.64 -8.44 -13.41
C VAL A 159 43.62 -9.56 -13.08
N SER A 160 43.13 -10.76 -12.78
CA SER A 160 44.02 -11.86 -12.34
C SER A 160 45.02 -12.28 -13.42
N ARG A 161 44.64 -12.27 -14.70
CA ARG A 161 45.59 -12.54 -15.80
C ARG A 161 46.69 -11.49 -15.88
N ASN A 162 46.36 -10.21 -15.72
CA ASN A 162 47.34 -9.13 -15.79
C ASN A 162 48.29 -9.15 -14.58
N ILE A 163 47.78 -9.39 -13.37
CA ILE A 163 48.60 -9.54 -12.16
C ILE A 163 49.56 -10.73 -12.31
N LYS A 164 49.07 -11.90 -12.77
CA LYS A 164 49.93 -13.07 -13.00
C LYS A 164 51.03 -12.79 -14.03
N LYS A 165 50.74 -12.03 -15.08
CA LYS A 165 51.76 -11.60 -16.05
C LYS A 165 52.81 -10.69 -15.40
N GLN A 166 52.39 -9.70 -14.62
CA GLN A 166 53.32 -8.79 -13.93
C GLN A 166 54.20 -9.51 -12.90
N LEU A 167 53.61 -10.41 -12.09
CA LEU A 167 54.38 -11.23 -11.14
C LEU A 167 55.44 -12.09 -11.83
N ARG A 168 55.11 -12.72 -12.97
CA ARG A 168 56.10 -13.51 -13.72
C ARG A 168 57.24 -12.65 -14.25
N ILE A 169 56.97 -11.43 -14.72
CA ILE A 169 58.02 -10.51 -15.16
C ILE A 169 58.93 -10.14 -13.98
N MET A 170 58.35 -9.89 -12.81
CA MET A 170 59.10 -9.60 -11.59
C MET A 170 60.00 -10.78 -11.19
N ASP A 171 59.46 -12.01 -11.14
CA ASP A 171 60.24 -13.21 -10.80
C ASP A 171 61.42 -13.43 -11.75
N VAL A 172 61.22 -13.22 -13.06
CA VAL A 172 62.31 -13.32 -14.05
C VAL A 172 63.36 -12.24 -13.80
N LEU A 173 62.94 -11.00 -13.55
CA LEU A 173 63.86 -9.90 -13.25
C LEU A 173 64.69 -10.19 -11.99
N THR A 174 64.04 -10.69 -10.93
CA THR A 174 64.67 -11.08 -9.68
C THR A 174 65.69 -12.20 -9.89
N ASN A 175 65.32 -13.25 -10.63
CA ASN A 175 66.25 -14.33 -10.97
C ASN A 175 67.45 -13.84 -11.79
N VAL A 176 67.24 -12.96 -12.76
CA VAL A 176 68.34 -12.34 -13.53
C VAL A 176 69.25 -11.54 -12.61
N MET A 177 68.69 -10.71 -11.73
CA MET A 177 69.46 -9.89 -10.79
C MET A 177 70.33 -10.74 -9.85
N PHE A 178 69.78 -11.84 -9.31
CA PHE A 178 70.51 -12.74 -8.41
C PHE A 178 71.43 -13.73 -9.12
N SER A 179 71.22 -13.99 -10.42
CA SER A 179 72.11 -14.83 -11.23
C SER A 179 73.40 -14.10 -11.65
N ILE A 180 73.47 -12.78 -11.51
CA ILE A 180 74.70 -12.02 -11.78
C ILE A 180 75.60 -12.12 -10.54
N PRO A 181 76.78 -12.75 -10.64
CA PRO A 181 77.73 -12.82 -9.53
C PRO A 181 78.10 -11.42 -9.06
N SER A 182 78.13 -11.21 -7.75
CA SER A 182 78.47 -9.92 -7.14
C SER A 182 79.85 -9.41 -7.56
N SER A 183 80.76 -10.30 -7.98
CA SER A 183 82.06 -9.95 -8.58
C SER A 183 81.93 -9.24 -9.94
N LEU A 184 81.04 -9.69 -10.83
CA LEU A 184 80.77 -9.08 -12.14
C LEU A 184 79.94 -7.80 -12.01
N TYR A 185 78.98 -7.77 -11.08
CA TYR A 185 78.22 -6.55 -10.75
C TYR A 185 79.15 -5.44 -10.23
N ASN A 186 80.13 -5.79 -9.39
CA ASN A 186 81.05 -4.82 -8.82
C ASN A 186 82.11 -4.28 -9.80
N GLN A 187 82.40 -5.03 -10.86
CA GLN A 187 83.38 -4.66 -11.89
C GLN A 187 82.79 -3.82 -13.04
N SER A 188 81.46 -3.78 -13.22
CA SER A 188 80.83 -3.00 -14.29
C SER A 188 80.18 -1.71 -13.77
N PRO A 189 80.77 -0.52 -14.03
CA PRO A 189 80.20 0.76 -13.58
C PRO A 189 78.88 1.13 -14.27
N LYS A 190 78.51 0.45 -15.37
CA LYS A 190 77.22 0.61 -16.06
C LYS A 190 76.07 -0.16 -15.42
N ILE A 191 76.36 -1.20 -14.63
CA ILE A 191 75.34 -2.05 -13.98
C ILE A 191 75.06 -1.55 -12.55
N LYS A 192 76.00 -0.82 -11.95
CA LYS A 192 75.89 -0.18 -10.62
C LYS A 192 75.04 1.09 -10.57
N LYS A 193 74.75 1.71 -11.72
CA LYS A 193 73.93 2.93 -11.86
C LYS A 193 72.54 2.55 -12.33
#